data_AF-A0A0F4PV42-F1
#
_entry.id   AF-A0A0F4PV42-F1
#
_cell.length_a   1.000
_cell.length_b   1.000
_cell.length_c   1.000
_cell.angle_alpha   90.00
_cell.angle_beta   90.00
_cell.angle_gamma   90.00
#
_symmetry.space_group_name_H-M   'P 1'
#
loop_
_entity.id
_entity.type
_entity.pdbx_description
1 polymer ?
#
loop_
_entity_poly.entity_id
_entity_poly.type
_entity_poly.pdbx_seq_one_letter_code
_entity_poly.pdbx_strand_id
1 'polypeptide(L)'
;MLARLKSSSIYAHLRQIKYRRQRQALNAQPKTTLAQIRAVLLDDLQIAQGDALLVHCGFGFLHADFTPQQLLELLKQIVGPTGTLAMPFYPPGLSQDWLKAGRIFDSAHVRCGTGVLAQTLADDEHSHISIHPIKAVAAWGQHSRLITAHHQRSQTPYDAHSPYYLLAQLEHSKSIGLGVRNCSMVHCAEDLYEQDLGYLYGDKSFAATVIHEGKQHRVTTFVHDIREPLMESSTFFDLHCPQLVTLSQRLVSPCYAIDNSKLLPQCQQLFAQNISRKKS
;
A
#
# COMPACT_ATOMS: atom_id res chain seq x y z
N MET A 1 8.47 14.59 -27.50
CA MET A 1 8.51 15.92 -26.86
C MET A 1 7.31 16.13 -25.94
N LEU A 2 7.19 15.32 -24.88
CA LEU A 2 6.20 15.47 -23.79
C LEU A 2 6.89 15.15 -22.46
N ALA A 3 8.09 15.69 -22.29
CA ALA A 3 8.82 15.62 -21.04
C ALA A 3 8.40 16.81 -20.17
N ARG A 4 8.00 16.50 -18.93
CA ARG A 4 7.98 17.41 -17.77
C ARG A 4 6.89 18.49 -17.74
N LEU A 5 5.66 18.08 -17.47
CA LEU A 5 4.73 18.86 -16.64
C LEU A 5 4.08 17.94 -15.60
N LYS A 6 4.89 17.46 -14.64
CA LYS A 6 4.42 16.71 -13.46
C LYS A 6 4.07 17.70 -12.34
N SER A 7 3.10 18.59 -12.55
CA SER A 7 2.51 19.27 -11.38
C SER A 7 1.53 18.29 -10.71
N SER A 8 1.51 18.27 -9.38
CA SER A 8 0.54 17.47 -8.62
C SER A 8 -0.91 17.70 -9.07
N SER A 9 -1.25 18.92 -9.55
CA SER A 9 -2.59 19.27 -10.02
C SER A 9 -2.96 18.60 -11.34
N ILE A 10 -2.07 18.61 -12.34
CA ILE A 10 -2.31 17.94 -13.63
C ILE A 10 -2.38 16.42 -13.42
N TYR A 11 -1.45 15.87 -12.65
CA TYR A 11 -1.46 14.44 -12.31
C TYR A 11 -2.76 14.03 -11.61
N ALA A 12 -3.19 14.80 -10.59
CA ALA A 12 -4.43 14.54 -9.88
C ALA A 12 -5.64 14.61 -10.81
N HIS A 13 -5.69 15.58 -11.73
CA HIS A 13 -6.78 15.75 -12.67
C HIS A 13 -6.87 14.57 -13.67
N LEU A 14 -5.75 14.18 -14.29
CA LEU A 14 -5.70 13.03 -15.19
C LEU A 14 -6.08 11.73 -14.48
N ARG A 15 -5.57 11.53 -13.26
CA ARG A 15 -5.95 10.38 -12.41
C ARG A 15 -7.45 10.37 -12.13
N GLN A 16 -8.04 11.53 -11.83
CA GLN A 16 -9.47 11.66 -11.57
C GLN A 16 -10.30 11.31 -12.81
N ILE A 17 -9.91 11.78 -14.01
CA ILE A 17 -10.59 11.42 -15.26
C ILE A 17 -10.50 9.91 -15.52
N LYS A 18 -9.30 9.32 -15.40
CA LYS A 18 -9.10 7.87 -15.57
C LYS A 18 -10.01 7.07 -14.63
N TYR A 19 -10.02 7.43 -13.35
CA TYR A 19 -10.83 6.74 -12.35
C TYR A 19 -12.32 6.92 -12.58
N ARG A 20 -12.78 8.10 -13.01
CA ARG A 20 -14.18 8.34 -13.38
C ARG A 20 -14.62 7.42 -14.51
N ARG A 21 -13.82 7.31 -15.58
CA ARG A 21 -14.13 6.40 -16.71
C ARG A 21 -14.18 4.94 -16.29
N GLN A 22 -13.20 4.49 -15.51
CA GLN A 22 -13.17 3.12 -14.99
C GLN A 22 -14.38 2.82 -14.09
N ARG A 23 -14.80 3.79 -13.26
CA ARG A 23 -15.99 3.64 -12.40
C ARG A 23 -17.29 3.70 -13.19
N GLN A 24 -17.37 4.49 -14.25
CA GLN A 24 -18.54 4.51 -15.14
C GLN A 24 -18.80 3.14 -15.77
N ALA A 25 -17.75 2.41 -16.13
CA ALA A 25 -17.89 1.05 -16.64
C ALA A 25 -18.50 0.08 -15.61
N LEU A 26 -18.36 0.36 -14.30
CA LEU A 26 -18.97 -0.43 -13.23
C LEU A 26 -20.45 -0.11 -13.02
N ASN A 27 -20.95 1.05 -13.46
CA ASN A 27 -22.34 1.45 -13.21
C ASN A 27 -23.38 0.49 -13.83
N ALA A 28 -23.00 -0.23 -14.89
CA ALA A 28 -23.85 -1.24 -15.53
C ALA A 28 -23.83 -2.60 -14.81
N GLN A 29 -22.93 -2.79 -13.84
CA GLN A 29 -22.77 -4.03 -13.10
C GLN A 29 -23.60 -4.01 -11.82
N PRO A 30 -24.05 -5.17 -11.30
CA PRO A 30 -24.66 -5.22 -9.98
C PRO A 30 -23.68 -4.68 -8.92
N LYS A 31 -24.24 -4.13 -7.83
CA LYS A 31 -23.41 -3.72 -6.70
C LYS A 31 -22.85 -4.95 -6.00
N THR A 32 -21.61 -4.83 -5.53
CA THR A 32 -20.98 -5.86 -4.69
C THR A 32 -21.56 -5.78 -3.29
N THR A 33 -22.04 -6.89 -2.77
CA THR A 33 -22.59 -7.00 -1.42
C THR A 33 -21.51 -7.32 -0.38
N LEU A 34 -21.80 -7.03 0.89
CA LEU A 34 -20.90 -7.40 2.00
C LEU A 34 -20.69 -8.92 2.10
N ALA A 35 -21.71 -9.71 1.74
CA ALA A 35 -21.60 -11.17 1.72
C ALA A 35 -20.69 -11.67 0.58
N GLN A 36 -20.73 -11.01 -0.59
CA GLN A 36 -19.85 -11.36 -1.71
C GLN A 36 -18.39 -11.04 -1.39
N ILE A 37 -18.09 -9.88 -0.80
CA ILE A 37 -16.71 -9.56 -0.42
C ILE A 37 -16.21 -10.47 0.72
N ARG A 38 -17.10 -10.90 1.63
CA ARG A 38 -16.78 -11.93 2.62
C ARG A 38 -16.40 -13.26 1.98
N ALA A 39 -17.17 -13.73 0.99
CA ALA A 39 -16.84 -14.95 0.25
C ALA A 39 -15.51 -14.82 -0.51
N VAL A 40 -15.22 -13.66 -1.11
CA VAL A 40 -13.89 -13.40 -1.69
C VAL A 40 -12.79 -13.56 -0.65
N LEU A 41 -12.93 -12.91 0.51
CA LEU A 41 -11.91 -12.93 1.55
C LEU A 41 -11.67 -14.34 2.13
N LEU A 42 -12.74 -15.08 2.44
CA LEU A 42 -12.66 -16.38 3.08
C LEU A 42 -12.38 -17.50 2.08
N ASP A 43 -13.15 -17.57 0.99
CA ASP A 43 -13.18 -18.74 0.11
C ASP A 43 -12.16 -18.63 -1.02
N ASP A 44 -11.92 -17.43 -1.55
CA ASP A 44 -11.00 -17.26 -2.69
C ASP A 44 -9.60 -16.86 -2.23
N LEU A 45 -9.51 -15.88 -1.32
CA LEU A 45 -8.24 -15.33 -0.84
C LEU A 45 -7.70 -16.04 0.41
N GLN A 46 -8.49 -16.95 1.00
CA GLN A 46 -8.08 -17.80 2.12
C GLN A 46 -7.53 -16.99 3.30
N ILE A 47 -8.23 -15.90 3.63
CA ILE A 47 -7.95 -15.07 4.80
C ILE A 47 -8.56 -15.71 6.04
N ALA A 48 -7.76 -15.83 7.09
CA ALA A 48 -8.11 -16.55 8.30
C ALA A 48 -7.84 -15.72 9.56
N GLN A 49 -8.38 -16.21 10.68
CA GLN A 49 -8.09 -15.68 12.00
C GLN A 49 -6.57 -15.73 12.27
N GLY A 50 -6.02 -14.66 12.83
CA GLY A 50 -4.59 -14.52 13.12
C GLY A 50 -3.75 -13.97 11.97
N ASP A 51 -4.29 -13.83 10.76
CA ASP A 51 -3.53 -13.29 9.64
C ASP A 51 -3.06 -11.83 9.90
N ALA A 52 -1.85 -11.53 9.43
CA ALA A 52 -1.33 -10.17 9.33
C ALA A 52 -1.46 -9.65 7.90
N LEU A 53 -2.33 -8.67 7.67
CA LEU A 53 -2.71 -8.24 6.32
C LEU A 53 -2.19 -6.85 5.98
N LEU A 54 -1.42 -6.74 4.89
CA LEU A 54 -1.20 -5.49 4.19
C LEU A 54 -2.32 -5.27 3.16
N VAL A 55 -3.27 -4.40 3.48
CA VAL A 55 -4.49 -4.21 2.70
C VAL A 55 -4.37 -2.99 1.77
N HIS A 56 -4.56 -3.23 0.47
CA HIS A 56 -4.75 -2.21 -0.54
C HIS A 56 -6.22 -2.19 -0.96
N CYS A 57 -6.88 -1.04 -0.94
CA CYS A 57 -8.29 -0.97 -1.29
C CYS A 57 -8.60 0.23 -2.17
N GLY A 58 -9.10 -0.06 -3.38
CA GLY A 58 -9.77 0.93 -4.21
C GLY A 58 -11.27 0.83 -4.00
N PHE A 59 -11.77 1.34 -2.87
CA PHE A 59 -13.17 1.16 -2.46
C PHE A 59 -14.18 1.56 -3.56
N GLY A 60 -13.91 2.65 -4.28
CA GLY A 60 -14.76 3.11 -5.39
C GLY A 60 -14.81 2.15 -6.59
N PHE A 61 -13.86 1.22 -6.71
CA PHE A 61 -13.86 0.15 -7.71
C PHE A 61 -14.58 -1.11 -7.22
N LEU A 62 -14.84 -1.29 -5.93
CA LEU A 62 -15.64 -2.42 -5.47
C LEU A 62 -17.11 -2.34 -5.90
N HIS A 63 -17.58 -1.17 -6.33
CA HIS A 63 -18.99 -0.90 -6.62
C HIS A 63 -19.91 -1.36 -5.46
N ALA A 64 -19.49 -1.06 -4.24
CA ALA A 64 -20.09 -1.59 -3.02
C ALA A 64 -21.49 -1.02 -2.72
N ASP A 65 -22.37 -1.84 -2.16
CA ASP A 65 -23.60 -1.41 -1.46
C ASP A 65 -23.41 -1.22 0.05
N PHE A 66 -22.22 -1.50 0.55
CA PHE A 66 -21.79 -1.34 1.94
C PHE A 66 -20.85 -0.14 2.08
N THR A 67 -20.57 0.24 3.32
CA THR A 67 -19.70 1.36 3.68
C THR A 67 -18.25 0.91 3.95
N PRO A 68 -17.26 1.82 3.89
CA PRO A 68 -15.89 1.53 4.32
C PRO A 68 -15.82 1.00 5.76
N GLN A 69 -16.66 1.52 6.67
CA GLN A 69 -16.74 1.03 8.04
C GLN A 69 -17.17 -0.44 8.09
N GLN A 70 -18.23 -0.81 7.36
CA GLN A 70 -18.67 -2.22 7.31
C GLN A 70 -17.60 -3.15 6.76
N LEU A 71 -16.81 -2.69 5.77
CA LEU A 71 -15.67 -3.47 5.26
C LEU A 71 -14.55 -3.59 6.30
N LEU A 72 -14.23 -2.51 7.02
CA LEU A 72 -13.24 -2.53 8.09
C LEU A 72 -13.64 -3.50 9.21
N GLU A 73 -14.89 -3.43 9.67
CA GLU A 73 -15.41 -4.34 10.71
C GLU A 73 -15.41 -5.80 10.24
N LEU A 74 -15.75 -6.06 8.97
CA LEU A 74 -15.63 -7.40 8.40
C LEU A 74 -14.19 -7.90 8.42
N LEU A 75 -13.21 -7.07 8.02
CA LEU A 75 -11.79 -7.44 8.04
C LEU A 75 -11.32 -7.74 9.47
N LYS A 76 -11.65 -6.88 10.45
CA LYS A 76 -11.35 -7.10 11.87
C LYS A 76 -11.97 -8.39 12.40
N GLN A 77 -13.22 -8.67 12.05
CA GLN A 77 -13.92 -9.90 12.44
C GLN A 77 -13.21 -11.14 11.88
N ILE A 78 -12.80 -11.11 10.61
CA ILE A 78 -12.16 -12.26 9.96
C ILE A 78 -10.79 -12.56 10.59
N VAL A 79 -9.94 -11.54 10.76
CA VAL A 79 -8.60 -11.76 11.34
C VAL A 79 -8.64 -11.94 12.86
N GLY A 80 -9.70 -11.47 13.53
CA GLY A 80 -9.92 -11.68 14.95
C GLY A 80 -8.92 -10.96 15.85
N PRO A 81 -8.94 -11.24 17.17
CA PRO A 81 -8.15 -10.50 18.17
C PRO A 81 -6.64 -10.73 18.05
N THR A 82 -6.22 -11.82 17.44
CA THR A 82 -4.81 -12.15 17.19
C THR A 82 -4.32 -11.68 15.82
N GLY A 83 -5.22 -11.14 15.00
CA GLY A 83 -4.89 -10.63 13.68
C GLY A 83 -4.25 -9.24 13.71
N THR A 84 -3.70 -8.83 12.57
CA THR A 84 -3.18 -7.46 12.37
C THR A 84 -3.59 -6.95 11.00
N LEU A 85 -4.08 -5.72 10.93
CA LEU A 85 -4.38 -5.03 9.67
C LEU A 85 -3.39 -3.87 9.51
N ALA A 86 -2.86 -3.67 8.31
CA ALA A 86 -2.03 -2.54 7.96
C ALA A 86 -2.44 -1.98 6.59
N MET A 87 -2.53 -0.67 6.47
CA MET A 87 -2.88 0.01 5.23
C MET A 87 -1.92 1.16 4.96
N PRO A 88 -1.38 1.28 3.73
CA PRO A 88 -0.66 2.47 3.31
C PRO A 88 -1.49 3.73 3.59
N PHE A 89 -0.96 4.69 4.35
CA PHE A 89 -1.63 5.92 4.79
C PHE A 89 -0.81 7.14 4.34
N TYR A 90 -0.78 7.37 3.02
CA TYR A 90 0.08 8.40 2.42
C TYR A 90 -0.63 9.75 2.39
N PRO A 91 0.10 10.88 2.50
CA PRO A 91 -0.50 12.18 2.24
C PRO A 91 -0.95 12.30 0.76
N PRO A 92 -1.85 13.25 0.43
CA PRO A 92 -2.34 13.42 -0.92
C PRO A 92 -1.27 14.05 -1.83
N GLY A 93 -1.26 13.61 -3.09
CA GLY A 93 -0.36 14.13 -4.12
C GLY A 93 0.88 13.25 -4.32
N LEU A 94 1.81 13.73 -5.14
CA LEU A 94 3.07 13.04 -5.39
C LEU A 94 4.03 13.26 -4.23
N SER A 95 4.72 12.20 -3.79
CA SER A 95 5.64 12.27 -2.65
C SER A 95 6.78 13.26 -2.85
N GLN A 96 7.30 13.37 -4.07
CA GLN A 96 8.37 14.33 -4.38
C GLN A 96 7.87 15.78 -4.27
N ASP A 97 6.67 16.07 -4.78
CA ASP A 97 6.06 17.40 -4.68
C ASP A 97 5.76 17.76 -3.22
N TRP A 98 5.27 16.79 -2.44
CA TRP A 98 5.00 16.93 -1.01
C TRP A 98 6.25 17.38 -0.24
N LEU A 99 7.37 16.67 -0.44
CA LEU A 99 8.64 16.95 0.23
C LEU A 99 9.26 18.27 -0.24
N LYS A 100 9.28 18.54 -1.56
CA LYS A 100 9.82 19.79 -2.12
C LYS A 100 9.05 21.02 -1.66
N ALA A 101 7.75 20.90 -1.45
CA ALA A 101 6.92 21.98 -0.93
C ALA A 101 7.04 22.18 0.59
N GLY A 102 7.87 21.39 1.29
CA GLY A 102 8.06 21.50 2.74
C GLY A 102 6.80 21.19 3.55
N ARG A 103 5.88 20.38 2.99
CA ARG A 103 4.61 20.07 3.66
C ARG A 103 4.86 19.20 4.90
N ILE A 104 4.10 19.49 5.94
CA ILE A 104 4.13 18.76 7.21
C ILE A 104 3.15 17.60 7.13
N PHE A 105 3.62 16.40 7.46
CA PHE A 105 2.73 15.26 7.70
C PHE A 105 2.30 15.31 9.16
N ASP A 106 1.05 15.65 9.43
CA ASP A 106 0.45 15.58 10.77
C ASP A 106 -0.50 14.38 10.80
N SER A 107 -0.15 13.33 11.54
CA SER A 107 -0.90 12.07 11.53
C SER A 107 -2.35 12.23 12.01
N ALA A 108 -2.66 13.26 12.81
CA ALA A 108 -4.01 13.50 13.32
C ALA A 108 -4.91 14.25 12.33
N HIS A 109 -4.33 15.02 11.40
CA HIS A 109 -5.08 15.93 10.53
C HIS A 109 -4.89 15.67 9.03
N VAL A 110 -3.87 14.91 8.65
CA VAL A 110 -3.58 14.65 7.24
C VAL A 110 -4.65 13.73 6.64
N ARG A 111 -5.21 14.14 5.51
CA ARG A 111 -6.10 13.28 4.73
C ARG A 111 -5.29 12.16 4.06
N CYS A 112 -5.81 10.95 4.11
CA CYS A 112 -5.26 9.82 3.37
C CYS A 112 -5.46 9.94 1.85
N GLY A 113 -4.36 9.84 1.09
CA GLY A 113 -4.33 9.87 -0.37
C GLY A 113 -4.43 8.49 -1.05
N THR A 114 -4.32 7.40 -0.29
CA THR A 114 -4.32 6.01 -0.81
C THR A 114 -5.73 5.43 -0.89
N GLY A 115 -6.64 5.80 0.01
CA GLY A 115 -8.03 5.36 -0.05
C GLY A 115 -8.84 5.64 1.21
N VAL A 116 -10.16 5.62 1.07
CA VAL A 116 -11.10 5.87 2.19
C VAL A 116 -11.05 4.77 3.25
N LEU A 117 -10.77 3.51 2.88
CA LEU A 117 -10.65 2.42 3.85
C LEU A 117 -9.43 2.63 4.76
N ALA A 118 -8.30 3.09 4.22
CA ALA A 118 -7.11 3.42 5.00
C ALA A 118 -7.34 4.63 5.93
N GLN A 119 -8.14 5.62 5.49
CA GLN A 119 -8.59 6.69 6.39
C GLN A 119 -9.48 6.14 7.51
N THR A 120 -10.45 5.29 7.18
CA THR A 120 -11.37 4.67 8.15
C THR A 120 -10.60 3.86 9.20
N LEU A 121 -9.56 3.14 8.79
CA LEU A 121 -8.65 2.45 9.70
C LEU A 121 -7.89 3.45 10.59
N ALA A 122 -7.34 4.52 10.02
CA ALA A 122 -6.57 5.52 10.76
C ALA A 122 -7.42 6.30 11.79
N ASP A 123 -8.71 6.47 11.52
CA ASP A 123 -9.66 7.15 12.41
C ASP A 123 -10.15 6.24 13.56
N ASP A 124 -9.81 4.94 13.53
CA ASP A 124 -10.11 4.00 14.61
C ASP A 124 -9.26 4.28 15.86
N GLU A 125 -9.89 4.33 17.03
CA GLU A 125 -9.21 4.68 18.29
C GLU A 125 -8.13 3.69 18.74
N HIS A 126 -8.14 2.47 18.21
CA HIS A 126 -7.14 1.44 18.50
C HIS A 126 -6.06 1.31 17.42
N SER A 127 -6.11 2.17 16.40
CA SER A 127 -5.10 2.21 15.35
C SER A 127 -3.85 2.98 15.75
N HIS A 128 -2.73 2.58 15.16
CA HIS A 128 -1.43 3.22 15.30
C HIS A 128 -0.94 3.63 13.91
N ILE A 129 -0.36 4.83 13.80
CA ILE A 129 0.15 5.37 12.54
C ILE A 129 1.67 5.46 12.65
N SER A 130 2.39 4.95 11.65
CA SER A 130 3.85 5.06 11.64
C SER A 130 4.35 6.46 11.28
N ILE A 131 5.51 6.83 11.82
CA ILE A 131 6.12 8.15 11.67
C ILE A 131 6.92 8.21 10.36
N HIS A 132 6.28 8.55 9.24
CA HIS A 132 6.97 8.77 7.96
C HIS A 132 6.29 9.82 7.09
N PRO A 133 7.02 10.78 6.48
CA PRO A 133 6.43 11.97 5.87
C PRO A 133 5.63 11.70 4.58
N ILE A 134 5.87 10.57 3.89
CA ILE A 134 5.29 10.28 2.57
C ILE A 134 4.84 8.84 2.37
N LYS A 135 5.11 7.97 3.36
CA LYS A 135 4.92 6.51 3.26
C LYS A 135 4.42 5.90 4.57
N ALA A 136 3.80 6.69 5.43
CA ALA A 136 3.20 6.18 6.65
C ALA A 136 2.20 5.05 6.37
N VAL A 137 1.97 4.25 7.40
CA VAL A 137 1.07 3.09 7.44
C VAL A 137 0.21 3.25 8.69
N ALA A 138 -1.10 3.11 8.53
CA ALA A 138 -2.05 2.94 9.63
C ALA A 138 -2.21 1.44 9.90
N ALA A 139 -2.18 1.03 11.16
CA ALA A 139 -2.26 -0.36 11.56
C ALA A 139 -3.15 -0.57 12.78
N TRP A 140 -3.84 -1.71 12.83
CA TRP A 140 -4.74 -2.13 13.91
C TRP A 140 -4.46 -3.59 14.28
N GLY A 141 -4.76 -3.98 15.52
CA GLY A 141 -4.67 -5.36 15.99
C GLY A 141 -3.37 -5.67 16.75
N GLN A 142 -3.11 -6.97 16.96
CA GLN A 142 -2.12 -7.49 17.92
C GLN A 142 -0.72 -6.86 17.77
N HIS A 143 -0.24 -6.70 16.54
CA HIS A 143 1.11 -6.23 16.26
C HIS A 143 1.18 -4.78 15.76
N SER A 144 0.07 -4.04 15.78
CA SER A 144 -0.01 -2.68 15.22
C SER A 144 1.05 -1.73 15.79
N ARG A 145 1.19 -1.64 17.12
CA ARG A 145 2.23 -0.83 17.79
C ARG A 145 3.64 -1.23 17.38
N LEU A 146 3.89 -2.54 17.28
CA LEU A 146 5.21 -3.09 16.97
C LEU A 146 5.64 -2.67 15.56
N ILE A 147 4.78 -2.88 14.56
CA ILE A 147 5.16 -2.62 13.17
C ILE A 147 5.24 -1.12 12.86
N THR A 148 4.60 -0.24 13.63
CA THR A 148 4.62 1.21 13.38
C THR A 148 5.69 1.99 14.16
N ALA A 149 6.39 1.36 15.11
CA ALA A 149 7.19 2.05 16.13
C ALA A 149 8.42 2.82 15.60
N HIS A 150 8.99 2.41 14.47
CA HIS A 150 10.37 2.76 14.10
C HIS A 150 10.55 3.27 12.67
N HIS A 151 9.47 3.58 11.95
CA HIS A 151 9.54 3.99 10.54
C HIS A 151 10.36 5.27 10.29
N GLN A 152 10.47 6.15 11.28
CA GLN A 152 11.32 7.34 11.23
C GLN A 152 12.83 7.02 11.19
N ARG A 153 13.22 5.77 11.48
CA ARG A 153 14.61 5.29 11.40
C ARG A 153 14.96 4.76 10.01
N SER A 154 13.97 4.60 9.14
CA SER A 154 14.17 4.14 7.77
C SER A 154 14.94 5.18 6.93
N GLN A 155 15.96 4.73 6.20
CA GLN A 155 16.68 5.58 5.25
C GLN A 155 15.91 5.66 3.92
N THR A 156 15.42 4.52 3.45
CA THR A 156 14.48 4.41 2.33
C THR A 156 13.12 3.97 2.88
N PRO A 157 12.00 4.38 2.26
CA PRO A 157 10.69 4.25 2.90
C PRO A 157 10.18 2.82 3.16
N TYR A 158 10.83 1.78 2.64
CA TYR A 158 10.39 0.40 2.75
C TYR A 158 11.49 -0.56 3.26
N ASP A 159 12.54 -0.02 3.89
CA ASP A 159 13.65 -0.82 4.43
C ASP A 159 13.27 -1.66 5.67
N ALA A 160 14.28 -2.25 6.33
CA ALA A 160 14.12 -3.13 7.48
C ALA A 160 13.53 -2.45 8.75
N HIS A 161 13.46 -1.11 8.80
CA HIS A 161 12.78 -0.39 9.88
C HIS A 161 11.34 -0.02 9.52
N SER A 162 10.90 -0.30 8.28
CA SER A 162 9.58 0.04 7.79
C SER A 162 8.49 -0.92 8.31
N PRO A 163 7.25 -0.45 8.45
CA PRO A 163 6.11 -1.31 8.78
C PRO A 163 5.85 -2.40 7.75
N TYR A 164 6.29 -2.19 6.50
CA TYR A 164 6.16 -3.17 5.43
C TYR A 164 7.02 -4.41 5.71
N TYR A 165 8.30 -4.19 6.01
CA TYR A 165 9.20 -5.26 6.38
C TYR A 165 8.76 -5.94 7.68
N LEU A 166 8.48 -5.16 8.72
CA LEU A 166 8.10 -5.71 10.03
C LEU A 166 6.81 -6.54 9.96
N LEU A 167 5.82 -6.12 9.17
CA LEU A 167 4.63 -6.91 8.92
C LEU A 167 4.94 -8.18 8.12
N ALA A 168 5.86 -8.13 7.15
CA ALA A 168 6.28 -9.31 6.39
C ALA A 168 7.00 -10.36 7.26
N GLN A 169 7.54 -9.97 8.42
CA GLN A 169 8.17 -10.89 9.37
C GLN A 169 7.18 -11.57 10.32
N LEU A 170 5.91 -11.15 10.33
CA LEU A 170 4.88 -11.79 11.16
C LEU A 170 4.44 -13.12 10.55
N GLU A 171 3.99 -14.04 11.40
CA GLU A 171 3.37 -15.29 10.97
C GLU A 171 2.11 -15.00 10.13
N HIS A 172 1.87 -15.82 9.11
CA HIS A 172 0.71 -15.71 8.22
C HIS A 172 0.54 -14.33 7.57
N SER A 173 1.65 -13.65 7.30
CA SER A 173 1.64 -12.33 6.66
C SER A 173 1.25 -12.41 5.18
N LYS A 174 0.20 -11.67 4.79
CA LYS A 174 -0.32 -11.61 3.42
C LYS A 174 -0.51 -10.18 2.96
N SER A 175 -0.27 -9.91 1.67
CA SER A 175 -0.69 -8.69 1.01
C SER A 175 -1.96 -8.94 0.20
N ILE A 176 -2.99 -8.13 0.41
CA ILE A 176 -4.25 -8.24 -0.33
C ILE A 176 -4.58 -6.95 -1.07
N GLY A 177 -5.27 -7.09 -2.20
CA GLY A 177 -5.88 -5.99 -2.93
C GLY A 177 -7.37 -6.21 -3.12
N LEU A 178 -8.17 -5.19 -2.79
CA LEU A 178 -9.61 -5.20 -2.94
C LEU A 178 -10.02 -4.13 -3.96
N GLY A 179 -10.45 -4.56 -5.14
CA GLY A 179 -10.79 -3.69 -6.28
C GLY A 179 -9.57 -3.05 -6.96
N VAL A 180 -8.37 -3.52 -6.65
CA VAL A 180 -7.08 -3.02 -7.16
C VAL A 180 -6.06 -4.15 -7.24
N ARG A 181 -5.02 -3.97 -8.07
CA ARG A 181 -3.92 -4.94 -8.21
C ARG A 181 -2.55 -4.42 -7.78
N ASN A 182 -2.45 -3.17 -7.29
CA ASN A 182 -1.19 -2.65 -6.79
C ASN A 182 -0.82 -3.30 -5.45
N CYS A 183 0.48 -3.58 -5.25
CA CYS A 183 1.02 -4.12 -4.01
C CYS A 183 2.28 -3.36 -3.63
N SER A 184 2.29 -2.73 -2.46
CA SER A 184 3.46 -2.01 -1.95
C SER A 184 4.56 -2.93 -1.42
N MET A 185 4.29 -4.22 -1.20
CA MET A 185 5.31 -5.17 -0.75
C MET A 185 6.45 -5.36 -1.77
N VAL A 186 6.20 -5.11 -3.06
CA VAL A 186 7.29 -5.11 -4.06
C VAL A 186 8.33 -4.03 -3.76
N HIS A 187 7.93 -2.88 -3.23
CA HIS A 187 8.85 -1.80 -2.88
C HIS A 187 9.69 -2.14 -1.64
N CYS A 188 9.12 -2.92 -0.72
CA CYS A 188 9.89 -3.50 0.38
C CYS A 188 10.94 -4.47 -0.14
N ALA A 189 10.59 -5.35 -1.08
CA ALA A 189 11.59 -6.22 -1.70
C ALA A 189 12.68 -5.43 -2.43
N GLU A 190 12.31 -4.37 -3.16
CA GLU A 190 13.27 -3.50 -3.85
C GLU A 190 14.25 -2.85 -2.87
N ASP A 191 13.76 -2.21 -1.80
CA ASP A 191 14.61 -1.56 -0.79
C ASP A 191 15.54 -2.55 -0.06
N LEU A 192 15.14 -3.82 0.08
CA LEU A 192 15.90 -4.83 0.80
C LEU A 192 16.93 -5.56 -0.07
N TYR A 193 16.62 -5.81 -1.35
CA TYR A 193 17.35 -6.80 -2.15
C TYR A 193 17.80 -6.33 -3.52
N GLU A 194 17.32 -5.18 -4.02
CA GLU A 194 17.80 -4.64 -5.29
C GLU A 194 19.24 -4.13 -5.14
N GLN A 195 20.11 -4.48 -6.09
CA GLN A 195 21.54 -4.16 -6.01
C GLN A 195 21.81 -2.69 -6.38
N ASP A 196 21.02 -2.16 -7.31
CA ASP A 196 21.10 -0.78 -7.77
C ASP A 196 19.80 -0.04 -7.45
N LEU A 197 19.81 0.76 -6.39
CA LEU A 197 18.68 1.62 -6.03
C LEU A 197 18.62 2.94 -6.82
N GLY A 198 19.64 3.25 -7.64
CA GLY A 198 19.80 4.55 -8.31
C GLY A 198 18.74 4.88 -9.36
N TYR A 199 18.02 3.86 -9.85
CA TYR A 199 16.89 4.06 -10.76
C TYR A 199 15.55 4.28 -10.02
N LEU A 200 15.48 3.87 -8.75
CA LEU A 200 14.32 4.05 -7.89
C LEU A 200 14.38 5.40 -7.17
N TYR A 201 15.56 5.75 -6.65
CA TYR A 201 15.80 6.93 -5.83
C TYR A 201 16.79 7.89 -6.49
N GLY A 202 16.64 9.18 -6.23
CA GLY A 202 17.66 10.17 -6.58
C GLY A 202 18.76 10.25 -5.52
N ASP A 203 19.88 10.89 -5.87
CA ASP A 203 21.09 10.99 -5.04
C ASP A 203 20.93 11.83 -3.75
N LYS A 204 19.75 12.38 -3.49
CA LYS A 204 19.48 13.29 -2.37
C LYS A 204 18.31 12.80 -1.54
N SER A 205 18.54 12.72 -0.23
CA SER A 205 17.48 12.56 0.75
C SER A 205 16.82 13.89 1.09
N PHE A 206 15.62 13.82 1.65
CA PHE A 206 14.83 14.97 2.08
C PHE A 206 14.61 14.87 3.59
N ALA A 207 14.91 15.95 4.30
CA ALA A 207 14.54 16.10 5.70
C ALA A 207 13.16 16.77 5.77
N ALA A 208 12.18 16.07 6.32
CA ALA A 208 10.80 16.52 6.44
C ALA A 208 10.32 16.50 7.89
N THR A 209 9.31 17.32 8.16
CA THR A 209 8.69 17.42 9.48
C THR A 209 7.46 16.53 9.53
N VAL A 210 7.41 15.69 10.56
CA VAL A 210 6.27 14.83 10.89
C VAL A 210 5.76 15.22 12.28
N ILE A 211 4.46 15.47 12.42
CA ILE A 211 3.79 15.63 13.70
C ILE A 211 3.06 14.32 13.98
N HIS A 212 3.37 13.69 15.12
CA HIS A 212 2.78 12.44 15.55
C HIS A 212 2.52 12.51 17.05
N GLU A 213 1.28 12.21 17.48
CA GLU A 213 0.85 12.32 18.88
C GLU A 213 1.22 13.68 19.52
N GLY A 214 1.06 14.76 18.75
CA GLY A 214 1.40 16.12 19.17
C GLY A 214 2.90 16.44 19.24
N LYS A 215 3.79 15.48 18.95
CA LYS A 215 5.24 15.66 18.95
C LYS A 215 5.78 15.86 17.54
N GLN A 216 6.74 16.77 17.41
CA GLN A 216 7.43 17.01 16.15
C GLN A 216 8.64 16.09 16.00
N HIS A 217 8.74 15.42 14.86
CA HIS A 217 9.84 14.57 14.45
C HIS A 217 10.46 15.11 13.16
N ARG A 218 11.79 15.06 13.07
CA ARG A 218 12.51 15.32 11.83
C ARG A 218 12.91 13.97 11.24
N VAL A 219 12.38 13.66 10.05
CA VAL A 219 12.62 12.39 9.36
C VAL A 219 13.36 12.67 8.07
N THR A 220 14.50 12.01 7.87
CA THR A 220 15.28 12.06 6.64
C THR A 220 15.03 10.79 5.85
N THR A 221 14.53 10.93 4.62
CA THR A 221 14.23 9.79 3.75
C THR A 221 14.60 10.07 2.30
N PHE A 222 14.98 9.03 1.56
CA PHE A 222 14.94 9.09 0.11
C PHE A 222 13.49 9.07 -0.39
N VAL A 223 13.29 9.57 -1.61
CA VAL A 223 11.98 9.56 -2.28
C VAL A 223 12.15 8.97 -3.67
N HIS A 224 11.19 8.13 -4.07
CA HIS A 224 11.17 7.61 -5.43
C HIS A 224 11.23 8.76 -6.46
N ASP A 225 12.31 8.79 -7.24
CA ASP A 225 12.56 9.73 -8.35
C ASP A 225 12.70 8.94 -9.65
N ILE A 226 11.67 8.17 -9.96
CA ILE A 226 11.65 7.25 -11.10
C ILE A 226 11.76 8.06 -12.41
N ARG A 227 12.92 7.96 -13.06
CA ARG A 227 13.23 8.58 -14.36
C ARG A 227 13.01 7.62 -15.52
N GLU A 228 13.10 6.33 -15.24
CA GLU A 228 12.93 5.25 -16.20
C GLU A 228 11.53 4.64 -16.11
N PRO A 229 10.94 4.16 -17.21
CA PRO A 229 9.66 3.45 -17.15
C PRO A 229 9.78 2.16 -16.33
N LEU A 230 8.97 2.02 -15.28
CA LEU A 230 8.89 0.78 -14.51
C LEU A 230 7.62 0.01 -14.82
N MET A 231 7.70 -1.32 -14.69
CA MET A 231 6.53 -2.18 -14.64
C MET A 231 5.70 -1.88 -13.38
N GLU A 232 4.38 -1.92 -13.53
CA GLU A 232 3.46 -1.93 -12.39
C GLU A 232 3.70 -3.21 -11.57
N SER A 233 3.50 -3.15 -10.25
CA SER A 233 3.67 -4.30 -9.36
C SER A 233 2.90 -5.54 -9.84
N SER A 234 1.65 -5.37 -10.27
CA SER A 234 0.84 -6.47 -10.80
C SER A 234 1.43 -7.09 -12.06
N THR A 235 1.95 -6.29 -12.98
CA THR A 235 2.56 -6.78 -14.22
C THR A 235 3.85 -7.54 -13.92
N PHE A 236 4.66 -7.04 -12.98
CA PHE A 236 5.87 -7.73 -12.54
C PHE A 236 5.53 -9.11 -11.95
N PHE A 237 4.53 -9.17 -11.07
CA PHE A 237 4.11 -10.45 -10.50
C PHE A 237 3.52 -11.41 -11.54
N ASP A 238 2.70 -10.92 -12.47
CA ASP A 238 2.12 -11.77 -13.52
C ASP A 238 3.22 -12.41 -14.41
N LEU A 239 4.31 -11.69 -14.65
CA LEU A 239 5.41 -12.16 -15.49
C LEU A 239 6.38 -13.08 -14.74
N HIS A 240 6.71 -12.76 -13.49
CA HIS A 240 7.84 -13.38 -12.79
C HIS A 240 7.45 -14.18 -11.54
N CYS A 241 6.24 -14.00 -11.03
CA CYS A 241 5.74 -14.68 -9.83
C CYS A 241 4.24 -15.09 -9.92
N PRO A 242 3.70 -15.52 -11.08
CA PRO A 242 2.24 -15.74 -11.22
C PRO A 242 1.72 -16.80 -10.24
N GLN A 243 2.55 -17.79 -9.90
CA GLN A 243 2.23 -18.84 -8.93
C GLN A 243 2.03 -18.33 -7.49
N LEU A 244 2.51 -17.13 -7.17
CA LEU A 244 2.37 -16.53 -5.84
C LEU A 244 1.12 -15.64 -5.70
N VAL A 245 0.44 -15.34 -6.81
CA VAL A 245 -0.72 -14.45 -6.83
C VAL A 245 -1.99 -15.27 -6.89
N THR A 246 -2.75 -15.27 -5.80
CA THR A 246 -4.13 -15.78 -5.81
C THR A 246 -5.05 -14.67 -6.29
N LEU A 247 -5.78 -14.90 -7.39
CA LEU A 247 -6.76 -13.95 -7.93
C LEU A 247 -8.18 -14.48 -7.76
N SER A 248 -9.07 -13.65 -7.22
CA SER A 248 -10.50 -13.94 -7.24
C SER A 248 -11.12 -13.40 -8.53
N GLN A 249 -11.97 -14.23 -9.15
CA GLN A 249 -12.80 -13.88 -10.30
C GLN A 249 -14.29 -13.71 -9.91
N ARG A 250 -14.62 -13.77 -8.62
CA ARG A 250 -16.00 -13.72 -8.12
C ARG A 250 -16.65 -12.35 -8.31
N LEU A 251 -15.83 -11.31 -8.39
CA LEU A 251 -16.25 -9.93 -8.60
C LEU A 251 -15.73 -9.44 -9.95
N VAL A 252 -16.44 -8.48 -10.53
CA VAL A 252 -15.98 -7.75 -11.73
C VAL A 252 -14.64 -7.05 -11.46
N SER A 253 -14.48 -6.55 -10.25
CA SER A 253 -13.27 -5.85 -9.84
C SER A 253 -12.24 -6.81 -9.26
N PRO A 254 -10.96 -6.66 -9.64
CA PRO A 254 -9.95 -7.62 -9.27
C PRO A 254 -9.72 -7.60 -7.76
N CYS A 255 -9.65 -8.80 -7.17
CA CYS A 255 -9.19 -8.99 -5.80
C CYS A 255 -8.05 -10.02 -5.80
N TYR A 256 -7.04 -9.79 -4.97
CA TYR A 256 -5.87 -10.67 -4.90
C TYR A 256 -5.39 -10.90 -3.47
N ALA A 257 -4.66 -11.99 -3.28
CA ALA A 257 -3.83 -12.26 -2.11
C ALA A 257 -2.45 -12.79 -2.54
N ILE A 258 -1.42 -12.39 -1.80
CA ILE A 258 -0.05 -12.86 -1.94
C ILE A 258 0.51 -13.14 -0.54
N ASP A 259 1.12 -14.30 -0.35
CA ASP A 259 1.83 -14.67 0.87
C ASP A 259 3.20 -13.95 0.91
N ASN A 260 3.39 -13.06 1.89
CA ASN A 260 4.59 -12.23 1.97
C ASN A 260 5.84 -13.05 2.33
N SER A 261 5.66 -14.16 3.07
CA SER A 261 6.76 -15.07 3.42
C SER A 261 7.34 -15.79 2.19
N LYS A 262 6.55 -15.91 1.13
CA LYS A 262 6.97 -16.48 -0.17
C LYS A 262 7.42 -15.39 -1.15
N LEU A 263 6.75 -14.24 -1.13
CA LEU A 263 7.04 -13.15 -2.06
C LEU A 263 8.45 -12.59 -1.85
N LEU A 264 8.84 -12.27 -0.61
CA LEU A 264 10.13 -11.63 -0.35
C LEU A 264 11.33 -12.51 -0.79
N PRO A 265 11.41 -13.80 -0.44
CA PRO A 265 12.48 -14.67 -0.95
C PRO A 265 12.47 -14.82 -2.47
N GLN A 266 11.30 -14.90 -3.10
CA GLN A 266 11.20 -14.96 -4.56
C GLN A 266 11.75 -13.69 -5.22
N CYS A 267 11.39 -12.51 -4.71
CA CYS A 267 11.93 -11.25 -5.21
C CYS A 267 13.44 -11.15 -4.99
N GLN A 268 13.95 -11.60 -3.83
CA GLN A 268 15.38 -11.65 -3.57
C GLN A 268 16.14 -12.47 -4.63
N GLN A 269 15.62 -13.65 -4.99
CA GLN A 269 16.20 -14.49 -6.04
C GLN A 269 16.15 -13.82 -7.42
N LEU A 270 15.04 -13.17 -7.76
CA LEU A 270 14.88 -12.46 -9.03
C LEU A 270 15.86 -11.28 -9.14
N PHE A 271 15.98 -10.45 -8.10
CA PHE A 271 16.88 -9.30 -8.12
C PHE A 271 18.35 -9.70 -8.12
N ALA A 272 18.71 -10.82 -7.46
CA ALA A 272 20.05 -11.41 -7.59
C ALA A 272 20.40 -11.85 -9.03
N GLN A 273 19.39 -12.09 -9.87
CA GLN A 273 19.51 -12.42 -11.29
C GLN A 273 19.31 -11.19 -12.20
N ASN A 274 19.27 -9.98 -11.64
CA ASN A 274 18.96 -8.72 -12.33
C ASN A 274 17.57 -8.67 -12.99
N ILE A 275 16.60 -9.46 -12.51
CA ILE A 275 15.21 -9.42 -12.96
C ILE A 275 14.43 -8.44 -12.09
N SER A 276 14.45 -7.16 -12.47
CA SER A 276 13.81 -6.08 -11.73
C SER A 276 12.54 -5.54 -12.41
N ARG A 277 11.94 -4.48 -11.85
CA ARG A 277 10.81 -3.78 -12.48
C ARG A 277 11.23 -2.82 -13.60
N LYS A 278 12.53 -2.68 -13.90
CA LYS A 278 12.98 -1.87 -15.07
C LYS A 278 12.38 -2.46 -16.35
N LYS A 279 11.77 -1.62 -17.18
CA LYS A 279 11.39 -2.04 -18.54
C LYS A 279 12.63 -1.98 -19.41
N SER A 280 12.94 -3.09 -20.08
CA SER A 280 13.95 -3.16 -21.14
C SER A 280 13.57 -2.31 -22.35
#